data_AF-A0A9D6Y4N7-F1
#
_entry.id   AF-A0A9D6Y4N7-F1
#
_cell.length_a   1.000
_cell.length_b   1.000
_cell.length_c   1.000
_cell.angle_alpha   90.00
_cell.angle_beta   90.00
_cell.angle_gamma   90.00
#
_symmetry.space_group_name_H-M   'P 1'
#
loop_
_entity.id
_entity.type
_entity.pdbx_description
1 polymer ?
#
loop_
_entity_poly.entity_id
_entity_poly.type
_entity_poly.pdbx_seq_one_letter_code
_entity_poly.pdbx_strand_id
1 'polypeptide(L)'
;MRGERIAALSLGSDPRHVAEAGTRTIDCRGRTIVPGFIDPHVHIMAYAGTLQAVDCSPSAVRSIADIKEAIRCKAASVPPGRWVRAAGYDEFHLEERRHPTRWDLDDAAPNHPVRLVHRSHHACVLNSLAMAIAAIGNETEEPPGGTIERELTTGEPNGLLLDMNAYLGDRGVPPPLQEEELIEAMRLANEYLLSRGVTSLEDASAGNDVAAWATFSRLKDGRLLEPRLRMMLGIGALAGAQEAGLSFGYGDERLRVGAVKLTQMESEPKLYPGQAELNEQALKAHVAGFQVAIHATEERSVAAATDAIAYALQARPRSDHRHRVEHCSVCPPYLQAKLRDLGAVVVTQPGFLYYSADRYIDRVPAESLPWLYPMRSLLDAGVPLAAGSDCPIIPPDPLLGIFAALARQGRTGLIVSVEQKLMPGDALRAHTISAAYASFSEAALGSLSPGKLADAVILSADPLAAPPEEIKAITVEATVLGGRVVWRGN
;
A
#
# COMPACT_ATOMS: atom_id res chain seq x y z
N MET A 1 -7.59 30.43 3.78
CA MET A 1 -6.27 29.80 4.03
C MET A 1 -5.22 30.90 4.00
N ARG A 2 -4.14 30.81 4.79
CA ARG A 2 -3.02 31.77 4.76
C ARG A 2 -1.71 30.99 4.67
N GLY A 3 -0.94 31.21 3.60
CA GLY A 3 0.16 30.31 3.24
C GLY A 3 -0.35 28.88 3.08
N GLU A 4 0.37 27.92 3.66
CA GLU A 4 -0.01 26.50 3.61
C GLU A 4 -1.04 26.08 4.68
N ARG A 5 -1.51 27.00 5.53
CA ARG A 5 -2.33 26.65 6.70
C ARG A 5 -3.75 27.20 6.65
N ILE A 6 -4.63 26.52 7.36
CA ILE A 6 -6.01 26.95 7.58
C ILE A 6 -5.98 28.06 8.63
N ALA A 7 -6.41 29.26 8.24
CA ALA A 7 -6.47 30.42 9.13
C ALA A 7 -7.77 30.45 9.94
N ALA A 8 -8.90 30.09 9.31
CA ALA A 8 -10.22 30.08 9.91
C ALA A 8 -11.11 29.04 9.22
N LEU A 9 -12.11 28.55 9.95
CA LEU A 9 -13.20 27.71 9.45
C LEU A 9 -14.52 28.28 10.01
N SER A 10 -15.55 28.38 9.17
CA SER A 10 -16.87 28.86 9.57
C SER A 10 -17.95 27.96 8.98
N LEU A 11 -18.99 27.67 9.77
CA LEU A 11 -20.17 26.89 9.38
C LEU A 11 -21.38 27.76 9.04
N GLY A 12 -21.24 29.10 8.99
CA GLY A 12 -22.37 29.97 8.68
C GLY A 12 -22.07 31.45 8.45
N SER A 13 -21.14 32.06 9.20
CA SER A 13 -20.72 33.44 8.91
C SER A 13 -19.76 33.48 7.73
N ASP A 14 -19.83 34.54 6.95
CA ASP A 14 -18.97 34.75 5.79
C ASP A 14 -17.49 34.76 6.20
N PRO A 15 -16.67 33.77 5.79
CA PRO A 15 -15.27 33.69 6.17
C PRO A 15 -14.42 34.79 5.52
N ARG A 16 -14.97 35.61 4.62
CA ARG A 16 -14.25 36.74 4.00
C ARG A 16 -13.77 37.79 4.99
N HIS A 17 -14.25 37.80 6.24
CA HIS A 17 -13.71 38.68 7.28
C HIS A 17 -12.22 38.42 7.60
N VAL A 18 -11.70 37.22 7.30
CA VAL A 18 -10.26 36.93 7.39
C VAL A 18 -9.50 37.10 6.06
N ALA A 19 -10.20 37.51 4.99
CA ALA A 19 -9.56 37.73 3.70
C ALA A 19 -8.83 39.06 3.68
N GLU A 20 -7.58 39.03 3.22
CA GLU A 20 -6.75 40.21 2.98
C GLU A 20 -6.80 40.62 1.50
N ALA A 21 -6.32 41.82 1.18
CA ALA A 21 -6.17 42.25 -0.21
C ALA A 21 -5.32 41.23 -1.01
N GLY A 22 -5.79 40.82 -2.18
CA GLY A 22 -5.14 39.80 -3.01
C GLY A 22 -5.51 38.35 -2.69
N THR A 23 -6.42 38.11 -1.73
CA THR A 23 -6.93 36.75 -1.45
C THR A 23 -7.64 36.17 -2.68
N ARG A 24 -7.12 35.05 -3.21
CA ARG A 24 -7.81 34.28 -4.25
C ARG A 24 -9.04 33.61 -3.67
N THR A 25 -10.20 33.85 -4.27
CA THR A 25 -11.45 33.17 -3.93
C THR A 25 -11.65 31.96 -4.84
N ILE A 26 -12.01 30.82 -4.26
CA ILE A 26 -12.41 29.61 -4.99
C ILE A 26 -13.85 29.31 -4.58
N ASP A 27 -14.77 29.54 -5.51
CA ASP A 27 -16.16 29.12 -5.33
C ASP A 27 -16.27 27.61 -5.58
N CYS A 28 -16.68 26.87 -4.55
CA CYS A 28 -16.84 25.42 -4.60
C CYS A 28 -18.22 25.01 -5.13
N ARG A 29 -19.10 25.96 -5.53
CA ARG A 29 -20.38 25.71 -6.23
C ARG A 29 -21.29 24.68 -5.54
N GLY A 30 -21.34 24.73 -4.20
CA GLY A 30 -22.14 23.80 -3.40
C GLY A 30 -21.60 22.38 -3.30
N ARG A 31 -20.38 22.12 -3.79
CA ARG A 31 -19.68 20.83 -3.64
C ARG A 31 -19.18 20.61 -2.21
N THR A 32 -18.91 19.35 -1.88
CA THR A 32 -18.46 18.96 -0.54
C THR A 32 -16.96 19.13 -0.41
N ILE A 33 -16.48 19.68 0.71
CA ILE A 33 -15.05 19.75 1.04
C ILE A 33 -14.77 18.83 2.22
N VAL A 34 -13.83 17.91 2.06
CA VAL A 34 -13.33 17.01 3.12
C VAL A 34 -11.82 17.24 3.34
N PRO A 35 -11.25 16.80 4.48
CA PRO A 35 -9.80 16.79 4.65
C PRO A 35 -9.13 15.99 3.52
N GLY A 36 -7.90 16.36 3.17
CA GLY A 36 -7.06 15.60 2.25
C GLY A 36 -7.01 14.12 2.65
N PHE A 37 -7.22 13.20 1.70
CA PHE A 37 -7.11 11.77 2.00
C PHE A 37 -5.66 11.39 2.26
N ILE A 38 -5.47 10.46 3.20
CA ILE A 38 -4.17 9.93 3.60
C ILE A 38 -4.20 8.42 3.35
N ASP A 39 -3.23 7.92 2.59
CA ASP A 39 -3.00 6.49 2.45
C ASP A 39 -1.85 6.05 3.37
N PRO A 40 -2.14 5.41 4.51
CA PRO A 40 -1.14 5.05 5.52
C PRO A 40 -0.32 3.80 5.16
N HIS A 41 -0.53 3.18 4.00
CA HIS A 41 0.20 1.99 3.58
C HIS A 41 0.23 1.87 2.05
N VAL A 42 1.35 2.23 1.43
CA VAL A 42 1.60 2.07 -0.01
C VAL A 42 3.02 1.60 -0.30
N HIS A 43 3.27 1.22 -1.55
CA HIS A 43 4.56 0.86 -2.10
C HIS A 43 4.80 1.67 -3.38
N ILE A 44 5.18 2.95 -3.24
CA ILE A 44 5.15 3.92 -4.35
C ILE A 44 6.15 3.57 -5.46
N MET A 45 7.31 3.01 -5.10
CA MET A 45 8.31 2.56 -6.07
C MET A 45 7.86 1.29 -6.80
N ALA A 46 7.14 0.40 -6.11
CA ALA A 46 6.52 -0.76 -6.75
C ALA A 46 5.41 -0.31 -7.71
N TYR A 47 4.59 0.66 -7.32
CA TYR A 47 3.56 1.24 -8.18
C TYR A 47 4.17 1.88 -9.43
N ALA A 48 5.27 2.64 -9.28
CA ALA A 48 6.05 3.13 -10.41
C ALA A 48 6.44 2.01 -11.39
N GLY A 49 6.92 0.90 -10.83
CA GLY A 49 7.28 -0.30 -11.60
C GLY A 49 6.10 -0.88 -12.38
N THR A 50 4.90 -0.90 -11.80
CA THR A 50 3.67 -1.36 -12.50
C THR A 50 3.24 -0.42 -13.62
N LEU A 51 3.42 0.89 -13.46
CA LEU A 51 3.09 1.88 -14.50
C LEU A 51 4.02 1.79 -15.72
N GLN A 52 5.21 1.22 -15.56
CA GLN A 52 6.16 0.94 -16.65
C GLN A 52 6.04 -0.50 -17.20
N ALA A 53 5.17 -1.32 -16.61
CA ALA A 53 4.96 -2.69 -17.05
C ALA A 53 3.99 -2.74 -18.25
N VAL A 54 4.17 -3.74 -19.10
CA VAL A 54 3.16 -4.14 -20.08
C VAL A 54 1.92 -4.61 -19.30
N ASP A 55 0.77 -4.02 -19.63
CA ASP A 55 -0.52 -4.42 -19.05
C ASP A 55 -0.94 -5.78 -19.61
N CYS A 56 -0.92 -6.79 -18.75
CA CYS A 56 -1.40 -8.13 -19.02
C CYS A 56 -2.66 -8.46 -18.21
N SER A 57 -3.43 -7.44 -17.79
CA SER A 57 -4.69 -7.64 -17.08
C SER A 57 -5.77 -8.35 -17.91
N PRO A 58 -6.81 -8.94 -17.30
CA PRO A 58 -7.94 -9.53 -18.04
C PRO A 58 -8.68 -8.56 -18.98
N SER A 59 -8.51 -7.24 -18.81
CA SER A 59 -9.01 -6.24 -19.75
C SER A 59 -8.13 -6.07 -21.00
N ALA A 60 -6.86 -6.43 -20.93
CA ALA A 60 -5.87 -6.25 -21.98
C ALA A 60 -5.56 -7.55 -22.74
N VAL A 61 -5.59 -8.71 -22.08
CA VAL A 61 -5.22 -10.02 -22.65
C VAL A 61 -6.25 -11.09 -22.32
N ARG A 62 -6.37 -12.10 -23.17
CA ARG A 62 -7.29 -13.25 -23.01
C ARG A 62 -6.59 -14.61 -23.10
N SER A 63 -5.35 -14.65 -23.58
CA SER A 63 -4.57 -15.88 -23.77
C SER A 63 -3.09 -15.67 -23.46
N ILE A 64 -2.34 -16.77 -23.30
CA ILE A 64 -0.88 -16.73 -23.23
C ILE A 64 -0.31 -16.19 -24.55
N ALA A 65 -0.96 -16.47 -25.69
CA ALA A 65 -0.59 -15.89 -26.98
C ALA A 65 -0.64 -14.35 -26.96
N ASP A 66 -1.70 -13.75 -26.38
CA ASP A 66 -1.82 -12.29 -26.22
C ASP A 66 -0.72 -11.73 -25.32
N ILE A 67 -0.42 -12.40 -24.21
CA ILE A 67 0.68 -12.01 -23.31
C ILE A 67 2.00 -12.01 -24.06
N LYS A 68 2.28 -13.07 -24.83
CA LYS A 68 3.50 -13.19 -25.63
C LYS A 68 3.61 -12.07 -26.66
N GLU A 69 2.51 -11.72 -27.32
CA GLU A 69 2.51 -10.64 -28.31
C GLU A 69 2.74 -9.26 -27.67
N ALA A 70 2.09 -8.99 -26.54
CA ALA A 70 2.29 -7.74 -25.80
C ALA A 70 3.75 -7.59 -25.33
N ILE A 71 4.36 -8.68 -24.84
CA ILE A 71 5.77 -8.73 -24.46
C ILE A 71 6.68 -8.55 -25.68
N ARG A 72 6.37 -9.19 -26.82
CA ARG A 72 7.14 -9.08 -28.07
C ARG A 72 7.14 -7.65 -28.59
N CYS A 73 5.99 -6.98 -28.59
CA CYS A 73 5.87 -5.57 -28.95
C CYS A 73 6.74 -4.68 -28.07
N LYS A 74 6.75 -4.90 -26.75
CA LYS A 74 7.62 -4.15 -25.83
C LYS A 74 9.10 -4.47 -26.05
N ALA A 75 9.46 -5.74 -26.24
CA ALA A 75 10.83 -6.15 -26.51
C ALA A 75 11.38 -5.50 -27.79
N ALA A 76 10.56 -5.36 -28.84
CA ALA A 76 10.95 -4.71 -30.09
C ALA A 76 11.25 -3.21 -29.94
N SER A 77 10.71 -2.53 -28.91
CA SER A 77 10.94 -1.11 -28.66
C SER A 77 12.07 -0.84 -27.66
N VAL A 78 12.75 -1.88 -27.16
CA VAL A 78 13.72 -1.79 -26.08
C VAL A 78 15.07 -2.38 -26.55
N PRO A 79 16.23 -1.80 -26.23
CA PRO A 79 17.53 -2.37 -26.61
C PRO A 79 17.75 -3.79 -26.06
N PRO A 80 18.38 -4.71 -26.80
CA PRO A 80 18.70 -6.06 -26.34
C PRO A 80 19.37 -6.08 -24.96
N GLY A 81 19.00 -7.05 -24.11
CA GLY A 81 19.51 -7.22 -22.75
C GLY A 81 18.86 -6.32 -21.69
N ARG A 82 18.07 -5.32 -22.08
CA ARG A 82 17.26 -4.52 -21.13
C ARG A 82 16.02 -5.29 -20.70
N TRP A 83 15.58 -5.04 -19.47
CA TRP A 83 14.44 -5.72 -18.85
C TRP A 83 13.10 -5.37 -19.52
N VAL A 84 12.28 -6.39 -19.72
CA VAL A 84 10.85 -6.24 -20.04
C VAL A 84 10.05 -6.59 -18.80
N ARG A 85 9.29 -5.63 -18.30
CA ARG A 85 8.37 -5.77 -17.17
C ARG A 85 6.97 -5.97 -17.72
N ALA A 86 6.25 -6.96 -17.21
CA ALA A 86 4.84 -7.19 -17.50
C ALA A 86 4.09 -7.51 -16.20
N ALA A 87 2.83 -7.14 -16.10
CA ALA A 87 2.08 -7.30 -14.85
C ALA A 87 0.57 -7.44 -15.07
N GLY A 88 -0.10 -8.03 -14.10
CA GLY A 88 -1.56 -8.01 -13.98
C GLY A 88 -2.30 -9.22 -14.54
N TYR A 89 -1.59 -10.22 -15.06
CA TYR A 89 -2.23 -11.43 -15.61
C TYR A 89 -2.94 -12.25 -14.52
N ASP A 90 -3.92 -13.04 -14.95
CA ASP A 90 -4.71 -13.95 -14.12
C ASP A 90 -5.02 -15.21 -14.95
N GLU A 91 -4.45 -16.33 -14.54
CA GLU A 91 -4.58 -17.63 -15.23
C GLU A 91 -6.02 -18.12 -15.35
N PHE A 92 -6.92 -17.72 -14.43
CA PHE A 92 -8.34 -18.07 -14.54
C PHE A 92 -9.04 -17.33 -15.67
N HIS A 93 -8.48 -16.23 -16.16
CA HIS A 93 -9.03 -15.46 -17.28
C HIS A 93 -8.35 -15.80 -18.61
N LEU A 94 -7.30 -16.62 -18.60
CA LEU A 94 -6.62 -17.08 -19.81
C LEU A 94 -7.36 -18.27 -20.44
N GLU A 95 -7.39 -18.33 -21.77
CA GLU A 95 -7.93 -19.45 -22.54
C GLU A 95 -7.29 -20.79 -22.15
N GLU A 96 -5.98 -20.79 -21.86
CA GLU A 96 -5.22 -21.98 -21.52
C GLU A 96 -5.44 -22.47 -20.08
N ARG A 97 -6.06 -21.66 -19.20
CA ARG A 97 -6.33 -21.99 -17.79
C ARG A 97 -5.09 -22.49 -17.02
N ARG A 98 -3.92 -21.95 -17.37
CA ARG A 98 -2.64 -22.24 -16.72
C ARG A 98 -1.81 -20.96 -16.62
N HIS A 99 -0.83 -20.97 -15.73
CA HIS A 99 0.21 -19.94 -15.71
C HIS A 99 1.08 -20.02 -16.98
N PRO A 100 1.57 -18.87 -17.48
CA PRO A 100 2.72 -18.83 -18.38
C PRO A 100 3.95 -19.48 -17.73
N THR A 101 4.84 -20.01 -18.57
CA THR A 101 6.13 -20.59 -18.17
C THR A 101 7.28 -19.79 -18.74
N ARG A 102 8.51 -20.07 -18.30
CA ARG A 102 9.72 -19.46 -18.85
C ARG A 102 9.82 -19.64 -20.36
N TRP A 103 9.37 -20.77 -20.90
CA TRP A 103 9.43 -21.04 -22.34
C TRP A 103 8.44 -20.18 -23.13
N ASP A 104 7.26 -19.90 -22.57
CA ASP A 104 6.32 -18.95 -23.17
C ASP A 104 6.97 -17.56 -23.29
N LEU A 105 7.71 -17.14 -22.26
CA LEU A 105 8.40 -15.85 -22.21
C LEU A 105 9.69 -15.82 -23.04
N ASP A 106 10.43 -16.92 -23.11
CA ASP A 106 11.64 -17.07 -23.95
C ASP A 106 11.28 -16.93 -25.44
N ASP A 107 10.16 -17.51 -25.88
CA ASP A 107 9.65 -17.34 -27.24
C ASP A 107 9.19 -15.90 -27.54
N ALA A 108 8.68 -15.19 -26.53
CA ALA A 108 8.23 -13.80 -26.68
C ALA A 108 9.40 -12.80 -26.77
N ALA A 109 10.46 -13.01 -25.97
CA ALA A 109 11.57 -12.08 -25.85
C ALA A 109 12.92 -12.79 -25.57
N PRO A 110 13.49 -13.50 -26.57
CA PRO A 110 14.68 -14.35 -26.37
C PRO A 110 15.96 -13.58 -26.01
N ASN A 111 16.00 -12.28 -26.28
CA ASN A 111 17.17 -11.42 -26.05
C ASN A 111 16.99 -10.48 -24.85
N HIS A 112 15.93 -10.64 -24.05
CA HIS A 112 15.63 -9.76 -22.93
C HIS A 112 15.27 -10.56 -21.68
N PRO A 113 15.75 -10.19 -20.48
CA PRO A 113 15.20 -10.72 -19.25
C PRO A 113 13.77 -10.20 -19.05
N VAL A 114 12.83 -11.11 -18.77
CA VAL A 114 11.42 -10.81 -18.57
C VAL A 114 10.98 -11.20 -17.17
N ARG A 115 10.23 -10.31 -16.51
CA ARG A 115 9.44 -10.63 -15.32
C ARG A 115 7.98 -10.30 -15.57
N LEU A 116 7.13 -11.32 -15.52
CA LEU A 116 5.67 -11.21 -15.62
C LEU A 116 5.04 -11.43 -14.23
N VAL A 117 4.45 -10.39 -13.67
CA VAL A 117 3.84 -10.43 -12.32
C VAL A 117 2.36 -10.79 -12.42
N HIS A 118 1.92 -11.77 -11.63
CA HIS A 118 0.51 -12.14 -11.50
C HIS A 118 -0.27 -11.05 -10.77
N ARG A 119 -1.56 -10.90 -11.04
CA ARG A 119 -2.40 -9.86 -10.44
C ARG A 119 -2.48 -9.92 -8.91
N SER A 120 -2.24 -11.08 -8.31
CA SER A 120 -2.18 -11.20 -6.85
C SER A 120 -0.92 -10.59 -6.25
N HIS A 121 0.10 -10.30 -7.07
CA HIS A 121 1.47 -9.99 -6.66
C HIS A 121 2.18 -11.07 -5.83
N HIS A 122 1.52 -12.19 -5.51
CA HIS A 122 2.09 -13.36 -4.83
C HIS A 122 2.73 -14.37 -5.79
N ALA A 123 2.61 -14.16 -7.10
CA ALA A 123 3.24 -15.01 -8.10
C ALA A 123 3.91 -14.17 -9.19
N CYS A 124 5.00 -14.67 -9.76
CA CYS A 124 5.57 -14.13 -11.00
C CYS A 124 6.22 -15.22 -11.85
N VAL A 125 6.34 -14.96 -13.14
CA VAL A 125 7.02 -15.83 -14.10
C VAL A 125 8.27 -15.12 -14.59
N LEU A 126 9.42 -15.78 -14.49
CA LEU A 126 10.69 -15.34 -15.07
C LEU A 126 11.00 -16.16 -16.32
N ASN A 127 11.56 -15.52 -17.34
CA ASN A 127 12.14 -16.24 -18.48
C ASN A 127 13.54 -16.78 -18.14
N SER A 128 14.15 -17.55 -19.04
CA SER A 128 15.44 -18.21 -18.76
C SER A 128 16.56 -17.19 -18.50
N LEU A 129 16.59 -16.05 -19.20
CA LEU A 129 17.56 -14.98 -18.94
C LEU A 129 17.37 -14.34 -17.56
N ALA A 130 16.12 -14.06 -17.16
CA ALA A 130 15.83 -13.49 -15.85
C ALA A 130 16.14 -14.47 -14.70
N MET A 131 15.86 -15.76 -14.89
CA MET A 131 16.25 -16.81 -13.93
C MET A 131 17.77 -16.90 -13.77
N ALA A 132 18.52 -16.82 -14.87
CA ALA A 132 19.98 -16.83 -14.83
C ALA A 132 20.53 -15.63 -14.03
N ILE A 133 19.96 -14.43 -14.22
CA ILE A 133 20.32 -13.23 -13.43
C ILE A 133 19.97 -13.42 -11.95
N ALA A 134 18.84 -14.06 -11.65
CA ALA A 134 18.41 -14.38 -10.29
C ALA A 134 19.18 -15.56 -9.66
N ALA A 135 20.11 -16.18 -10.40
CA ALA A 135 20.80 -17.41 -10.01
C ALA A 135 19.84 -18.55 -9.59
N ILE A 136 18.72 -18.69 -10.31
CA ILE A 136 17.74 -19.76 -10.12
C ILE A 136 18.01 -20.88 -11.12
N GLY A 137 18.23 -22.10 -10.62
CA GLY A 137 18.46 -23.31 -11.38
C GLY A 137 17.97 -24.57 -10.65
N ASN A 138 18.38 -25.74 -11.13
CA ASN A 138 17.85 -27.02 -10.64
C ASN A 138 18.12 -27.24 -9.15
N GLU A 139 19.30 -26.85 -8.67
CA GLU A 139 19.73 -27.02 -7.27
C GLU A 139 19.33 -25.86 -6.35
N THR A 140 18.57 -24.87 -6.84
CA THR A 140 18.17 -23.73 -6.00
C THR A 140 17.15 -24.17 -4.95
N GLU A 141 17.53 -24.07 -3.69
CA GLU A 141 16.63 -24.26 -2.56
C GLU A 141 15.58 -23.14 -2.49
N GLU A 142 14.40 -23.50 -2.02
CA GLU A 142 13.29 -22.57 -1.83
C GLU A 142 13.54 -21.71 -0.58
N PRO A 143 13.39 -20.37 -0.65
CA PRO A 143 13.44 -19.55 0.53
C PRO A 143 12.23 -19.84 1.42
N PRO A 144 12.30 -19.57 2.74
CA PRO A 144 11.15 -19.73 3.61
C PRO A 144 9.89 -19.02 3.09
N GLY A 145 8.81 -19.79 2.91
CA GLY A 145 7.53 -19.30 2.40
C GLY A 145 7.45 -19.07 0.90
N GLY A 146 8.54 -19.19 0.15
CA GLY A 146 8.53 -19.14 -1.31
C GLY A 146 8.54 -20.52 -1.93
N THR A 147 8.08 -20.63 -3.18
CA THR A 147 8.08 -21.89 -3.95
C THR A 147 8.59 -21.64 -5.36
N ILE A 148 9.42 -22.55 -5.86
CA ILE A 148 9.90 -22.58 -7.24
C ILE A 148 9.19 -23.73 -7.94
N GLU A 149 8.26 -23.40 -8.84
CA GLU A 149 7.56 -24.42 -9.62
C GLU A 149 8.49 -25.09 -10.63
N ARG A 150 8.43 -26.42 -10.68
CA ARG A 150 9.34 -27.29 -11.43
C ARG A 150 8.56 -28.26 -12.28
N GLU A 151 9.11 -28.60 -13.44
CA GLU A 151 8.55 -29.67 -14.27
C GLU A 151 8.67 -31.01 -13.55
N LEU A 152 7.56 -31.74 -13.49
CA LEU A 152 7.49 -33.04 -12.82
C LEU A 152 8.44 -34.08 -13.44
N THR A 153 8.70 -33.99 -14.75
CA THR A 153 9.52 -34.99 -15.46
C THR A 153 11.02 -34.73 -15.37
N THR A 154 11.46 -33.47 -15.31
CA THR A 154 12.87 -33.10 -15.37
C THR A 154 13.40 -32.49 -14.07
N GLY A 155 12.52 -31.99 -13.20
CA GLY A 155 12.88 -31.22 -12.01
C GLY A 155 13.38 -29.80 -12.31
N GLU A 156 13.39 -29.39 -13.59
CA GLU A 156 13.85 -28.05 -13.99
C GLU A 156 12.82 -26.98 -13.59
N PRO A 157 13.25 -25.83 -13.05
CA PRO A 157 12.37 -24.71 -12.81
C PRO A 157 11.63 -24.30 -14.09
N ASN A 158 10.31 -24.20 -14.03
CA ASN A 158 9.49 -23.79 -15.17
C ASN A 158 9.33 -22.26 -15.25
N GLY A 159 9.92 -21.52 -14.30
CA GLY A 159 9.91 -20.05 -14.23
C GLY A 159 8.82 -19.44 -13.38
N LEU A 160 7.79 -20.19 -12.97
CA LEU A 160 6.77 -19.71 -12.03
C LEU A 160 7.30 -19.75 -10.60
N LEU A 161 7.23 -18.61 -9.92
CA LEU A 161 7.74 -18.39 -8.58
C LEU A 161 6.61 -17.85 -7.70
N LEU A 162 6.35 -18.50 -6.57
CA LEU A 162 5.32 -18.11 -5.60
C LEU A 162 5.98 -17.51 -4.37
N ASP A 163 5.50 -16.36 -3.91
CA ASP A 163 5.95 -15.65 -2.70
C ASP A 163 7.47 -15.38 -2.62
N MET A 164 8.14 -15.32 -3.78
CA MET A 164 9.59 -15.07 -3.89
C MET A 164 9.97 -13.59 -4.08
N ASN A 165 9.06 -12.64 -3.83
CA ASN A 165 9.32 -11.21 -4.09
C ASN A 165 10.53 -10.67 -3.33
N ALA A 166 10.66 -11.00 -2.04
CA ALA A 166 11.80 -10.60 -1.22
C ALA A 166 13.10 -11.23 -1.75
N TYR A 167 13.08 -12.55 -2.03
CA TYR A 167 14.23 -13.28 -2.58
C TYR A 167 14.75 -12.67 -3.90
N LEU A 168 13.83 -12.27 -4.78
CA LEU A 168 14.16 -11.61 -6.05
C LEU A 168 14.64 -10.18 -5.83
N GLY A 169 14.02 -9.44 -4.89
CA GLY A 169 14.40 -8.08 -4.53
C GLY A 169 15.83 -7.99 -4.01
N ASP A 170 16.23 -8.90 -3.12
CA ASP A 170 17.59 -8.99 -2.57
C ASP A 170 18.65 -9.28 -3.64
N ARG A 171 18.23 -9.84 -4.78
CA ARG A 171 19.07 -10.11 -5.95
C ARG A 171 18.95 -9.03 -7.03
N GLY A 172 18.23 -7.95 -6.76
CA GLY A 172 18.01 -6.86 -7.70
C GLY A 172 17.21 -7.27 -8.94
N VAL A 173 16.22 -8.17 -8.78
CA VAL A 173 15.41 -8.70 -9.89
C VAL A 173 13.95 -8.24 -9.82
N PRO A 174 13.49 -7.41 -10.77
CA PRO A 174 14.25 -6.69 -11.78
C PRO A 174 15.03 -5.52 -11.14
N PRO A 175 16.06 -4.98 -11.81
CA PRO A 175 16.82 -3.84 -11.30
C PRO A 175 15.91 -2.61 -11.22
N PRO A 176 16.21 -1.62 -10.37
CA PRO A 176 15.45 -0.37 -10.30
C PRO A 176 15.21 0.26 -11.68
N LEU A 177 14.10 1.00 -11.81
CA LEU A 177 13.80 1.76 -13.03
C LEU A 177 14.97 2.70 -13.36
N GLN A 178 15.23 2.90 -14.65
CA GLN A 178 16.10 4.00 -15.07
C GLN A 178 15.49 5.34 -14.69
N GLU A 179 16.33 6.37 -14.62
CA GLU A 179 15.91 7.70 -14.17
C GLU A 179 14.77 8.25 -15.03
N GLU A 180 14.84 8.10 -16.36
CA GLU A 180 13.79 8.56 -17.28
C GLU A 180 12.48 7.79 -17.09
N GLU A 181 12.58 6.46 -16.92
CA GLU A 181 11.42 5.59 -16.65
C GLU A 181 10.78 5.94 -15.30
N LEU A 182 11.60 6.23 -14.28
CA LEU A 182 11.15 6.61 -12.95
C LEU A 182 10.45 7.97 -12.97
N ILE A 183 11.00 8.97 -13.67
CA ILE A 183 10.39 10.30 -13.79
C ILE A 183 9.00 10.19 -14.43
N GLU A 184 8.88 9.46 -15.54
CA GLU A 184 7.57 9.29 -16.20
C GLU A 184 6.60 8.48 -15.34
N ALA A 185 7.06 7.40 -14.72
CA ALA A 185 6.24 6.62 -13.80
C ALA A 185 5.74 7.46 -12.61
N MET A 186 6.60 8.31 -12.04
CA MET A 186 6.22 9.20 -10.95
C MET A 186 5.25 10.29 -11.39
N ARG A 187 5.40 10.83 -12.59
CA ARG A 187 4.43 11.78 -13.18
C ARG A 187 3.04 11.16 -13.24
N LEU A 188 2.94 9.94 -13.78
CA LEU A 188 1.69 9.19 -13.88
C LEU A 188 1.12 8.83 -12.50
N ALA A 189 1.96 8.35 -11.59
CA ALA A 189 1.56 8.02 -10.22
C ALA A 189 1.02 9.25 -9.49
N ASN A 190 1.73 10.37 -9.56
CA ASN A 190 1.33 11.64 -8.95
C ASN A 190 0.00 12.14 -9.52
N GLU A 191 -0.17 12.13 -10.84
CA GLU A 191 -1.42 12.51 -11.49
C GLU A 191 -2.58 11.64 -11.00
N TYR A 192 -2.40 10.32 -10.95
CA TYR A 192 -3.42 9.39 -10.47
C TYR A 192 -3.77 9.64 -8.99
N LEU A 193 -2.79 9.72 -8.11
CA LEU A 193 -2.98 9.97 -6.68
C LEU A 193 -3.76 11.27 -6.43
N LEU A 194 -3.35 12.35 -7.10
CA LEU A 194 -4.04 13.64 -6.98
C LEU A 194 -5.46 13.59 -7.56
N SER A 195 -5.69 12.83 -8.63
CA SER A 195 -7.05 12.59 -9.16
C SER A 195 -7.97 11.81 -8.20
N ARG A 196 -7.38 11.11 -7.22
CA ARG A 196 -8.10 10.37 -6.18
C ARG A 196 -8.16 11.12 -4.85
N GLY A 197 -7.72 12.38 -4.81
CA GLY A 197 -7.75 13.20 -3.60
C GLY A 197 -6.69 12.83 -2.57
N VAL A 198 -5.71 12.00 -2.93
CA VAL A 198 -4.65 11.56 -2.02
C VAL A 198 -3.62 12.67 -1.86
N THR A 199 -3.49 13.17 -0.63
CA THR A 199 -2.62 14.31 -0.28
C THR A 199 -1.42 13.90 0.57
N SER A 200 -1.47 12.72 1.20
CA SER A 200 -0.40 12.17 2.00
C SER A 200 -0.36 10.65 1.87
N LEU A 201 0.86 10.11 1.97
CA LEU A 201 1.19 8.71 1.79
C LEU A 201 2.17 8.26 2.87
N GLU A 202 2.11 6.98 3.22
CA GLU A 202 3.18 6.32 3.96
C GLU A 202 3.69 5.12 3.16
N ASP A 203 4.94 5.19 2.70
CA ASP A 203 5.57 4.10 1.98
C ASP A 203 6.06 3.04 2.97
N ALA A 204 5.44 1.86 2.90
CA ALA A 204 5.62 0.76 3.82
C ALA A 204 6.50 -0.35 3.22
N SER A 205 7.37 -0.02 2.27
CA SER A 205 8.26 -1.00 1.62
C SER A 205 9.35 -1.47 2.59
N ALA A 206 9.44 -2.79 2.79
CA ALA A 206 10.42 -3.39 3.71
C ALA A 206 11.88 -3.22 3.27
N GLY A 207 12.11 -2.90 2.00
CA GLY A 207 13.44 -2.62 1.43
C GLY A 207 13.86 -1.15 1.47
N ASN A 208 13.06 -0.26 2.06
CA ASN A 208 13.42 1.16 2.15
C ASN A 208 14.66 1.37 3.03
N ASP A 209 15.63 2.08 2.50
CA ASP A 209 16.93 2.36 3.11
C ASP A 209 17.35 3.83 2.90
N VAL A 210 18.63 4.12 3.12
CA VAL A 210 19.20 5.46 2.89
C VAL A 210 19.16 5.87 1.40
N ALA A 211 19.28 4.91 0.47
CA ALA A 211 19.18 5.19 -0.96
C ALA A 211 17.72 5.50 -1.38
N ALA A 212 16.75 4.81 -0.79
CA ALA A 212 15.34 5.14 -0.94
C ALA A 212 15.05 6.56 -0.42
N TRP A 213 15.61 6.95 0.74
CA TRP A 213 15.49 8.31 1.26
C TRP A 213 16.02 9.36 0.29
N ALA A 214 17.21 9.13 -0.28
CA ALA A 214 17.80 10.03 -1.28
C ALA A 214 16.93 10.12 -2.55
N THR A 215 16.38 8.99 -2.99
CA THR A 215 15.47 8.93 -4.14
C THR A 215 14.21 9.75 -3.88
N PHE A 216 13.55 9.54 -2.75
CA PHE A 216 12.37 10.32 -2.39
C PHE A 216 12.70 11.80 -2.24
N SER A 217 13.82 12.16 -1.62
CA SER A 217 14.26 13.56 -1.50
C SER A 217 14.33 14.22 -2.88
N ARG A 218 14.98 13.57 -3.85
CA ARG A 218 15.05 14.06 -5.24
C ARG A 218 13.68 14.18 -5.92
N LEU A 219 12.79 13.21 -5.74
CA LEU A 219 11.43 13.26 -6.29
C LEU A 219 10.62 14.43 -5.70
N LYS A 220 10.83 14.76 -4.42
CA LYS A 220 10.16 15.87 -3.74
C LYS A 220 10.77 17.22 -4.15
N ASP A 221 12.08 17.32 -4.30
CA ASP A 221 12.77 18.52 -4.80
C ASP A 221 12.38 18.84 -6.24
N GLY A 222 12.35 17.81 -7.10
CA GLY A 222 11.86 17.92 -8.48
C GLY A 222 10.35 18.08 -8.62
N ARG A 223 9.60 18.04 -7.50
CA ARG A 223 8.12 18.12 -7.47
C ARG A 223 7.42 17.08 -8.36
N LEU A 224 8.06 15.93 -8.53
CA LEU A 224 7.51 14.78 -9.27
C LEU A 224 6.48 14.01 -8.44
N LEU A 225 6.54 14.13 -7.10
CA LEU A 225 5.56 13.59 -6.17
C LEU A 225 5.07 14.70 -5.22
N GLU A 226 3.90 15.26 -5.49
CA GLU A 226 3.30 16.32 -4.68
C GLU A 226 2.79 15.79 -3.33
N PRO A 227 2.02 14.67 -3.24
CA PRO A 227 1.54 14.13 -1.96
C PRO A 227 2.65 13.98 -0.93
N ARG A 228 2.39 14.39 0.31
CA ARG A 228 3.33 14.27 1.43
C ARG A 228 3.71 12.81 1.62
N LEU A 229 4.96 12.53 1.91
CA LEU A 229 5.46 11.17 2.02
C LEU A 229 6.09 10.93 3.38
N ARG A 230 5.66 9.85 4.04
CA ARG A 230 6.40 9.26 5.15
C ARG A 230 7.02 7.96 4.70
N MET A 231 8.34 7.87 4.73
CA MET A 231 9.05 6.66 4.36
C MET A 231 9.24 5.80 5.60
N MET A 232 8.65 4.61 5.64
CA MET A 232 9.01 3.62 6.65
C MET A 232 10.38 3.02 6.28
N LEU A 233 11.28 2.90 7.25
CA LEU A 233 12.57 2.22 7.04
C LEU A 233 12.39 0.72 7.14
N GLY A 234 13.08 -0.04 6.30
CA GLY A 234 13.21 -1.48 6.48
C GLY A 234 14.00 -1.82 7.74
N ILE A 235 13.60 -2.86 8.47
CA ILE A 235 14.35 -3.31 9.67
C ILE A 235 15.82 -3.64 9.37
N GLY A 236 16.11 -4.20 8.18
CA GLY A 236 17.47 -4.48 7.74
C GLY A 236 18.33 -3.22 7.54
N ALA A 237 17.71 -2.10 7.19
CA ALA A 237 18.39 -0.83 6.93
C ALA A 237 18.53 0.07 8.17
N LEU A 238 17.90 -0.30 9.30
CA LEU A 238 17.82 0.55 10.49
C LEU A 238 19.19 1.02 10.99
N ALA A 239 20.19 0.13 11.07
CA ALA A 239 21.52 0.50 11.57
C ALA A 239 22.19 1.54 10.66
N GLY A 240 22.23 1.29 9.35
CA GLY A 240 22.79 2.24 8.38
C GLY A 240 22.04 3.57 8.32
N ALA A 241 20.71 3.54 8.51
CA ALA A 241 19.91 4.75 8.61
C ALA A 241 20.26 5.59 9.85
N GLN A 242 20.46 4.96 11.01
CA GLN A 242 20.90 5.65 12.22
C GLN A 242 22.30 6.26 12.08
N GLU A 243 23.24 5.54 11.46
CA GLU A 243 24.58 6.05 11.14
C GLU A 243 24.53 7.26 10.20
N ALA A 244 23.58 7.26 9.25
CA ALA A 244 23.30 8.39 8.36
C ALA A 244 22.50 9.54 9.03
N GLY A 245 22.15 9.42 10.32
CA GLY A 245 21.39 10.44 11.05
C GLY A 245 19.87 10.44 10.79
N LEU A 246 19.34 9.44 10.07
CA LEU A 246 17.91 9.27 9.85
C LEU A 246 17.27 8.68 11.11
N SER A 247 16.58 9.54 11.86
CA SER A 247 15.82 9.18 13.06
C SER A 247 14.32 9.30 12.80
N PHE A 248 13.50 8.71 13.68
CA PHE A 248 12.05 8.86 13.60
C PHE A 248 11.66 10.33 13.56
N GLY A 249 10.93 10.73 12.53
CA GLY A 249 10.49 12.10 12.34
C GLY A 249 11.49 13.04 11.65
N TYR A 250 12.67 12.56 11.26
CA TYR A 250 13.63 13.32 10.46
C TYR A 250 13.03 13.76 9.12
N GLY A 251 13.32 14.99 8.68
CA GLY A 251 12.75 15.60 7.47
C GLY A 251 11.83 16.77 7.80
N ASP A 252 10.85 17.02 6.94
CA ASP A 252 9.95 18.18 7.03
C ASP A 252 8.46 17.76 6.89
N GLU A 253 7.60 18.66 6.41
CA GLU A 253 6.17 18.40 6.17
C GLU A 253 5.90 17.78 4.80
N ARG A 254 6.90 17.74 3.90
CA ARG A 254 6.79 17.14 2.56
C ARG A 254 7.33 15.72 2.56
N LEU A 255 8.48 15.48 3.21
CA LEU A 255 9.12 14.17 3.31
C LEU A 255 9.61 13.94 4.74
N ARG A 256 9.23 12.81 5.34
CA ARG A 256 9.64 12.46 6.69
C ARG A 256 9.96 10.98 6.85
N VAL A 257 10.92 10.67 7.72
CA VAL A 257 11.16 9.29 8.17
C VAL A 257 10.04 8.87 9.12
N GLY A 258 9.34 7.79 8.77
CA GLY A 258 8.23 7.20 9.51
C GLY A 258 8.67 6.03 10.39
N ALA A 259 7.77 5.05 10.53
CA ALA A 259 8.00 3.83 11.31
C ALA A 259 9.13 2.94 10.72
N VAL A 260 9.52 1.90 11.45
CA VAL A 260 10.31 0.79 10.90
C VAL A 260 9.35 -0.33 10.52
N LYS A 261 9.42 -0.76 9.25
CA LYS A 261 8.62 -1.85 8.68
C LYS A 261 9.27 -3.20 8.95
N LEU A 262 8.49 -4.10 9.53
CA LEU A 262 8.81 -5.51 9.73
C LEU A 262 7.80 -6.34 8.92
N THR A 263 8.26 -7.47 8.40
CA THR A 263 7.42 -8.41 7.64
C THR A 263 7.39 -9.75 8.35
N GLN A 264 6.20 -10.28 8.58
CA GLN A 264 6.01 -11.65 9.05
C GLN A 264 5.17 -12.43 8.04
N MET A 265 5.75 -13.48 7.49
CA MET A 265 5.11 -14.39 6.55
C MET A 265 4.76 -15.69 7.25
N GLU A 266 3.67 -16.29 6.79
CA GLU A 266 3.18 -17.57 7.27
C GLU A 266 3.41 -18.62 6.18
N SER A 267 4.10 -19.70 6.55
CA SER A 267 4.35 -20.84 5.68
C SER A 267 4.19 -22.09 6.53
N GLU A 268 3.03 -22.73 6.43
CA GLU A 268 2.63 -23.77 7.37
C GLU A 268 3.70 -24.86 7.53
N PRO A 269 4.08 -25.24 8.77
CA PRO A 269 3.49 -24.84 10.06
C PRO A 269 4.21 -23.68 10.77
N LYS A 270 5.02 -22.87 10.07
CA LYS A 270 5.96 -21.91 10.66
C LYS A 270 5.66 -20.46 10.29
N LEU A 271 6.18 -19.56 11.14
CA LEU A 271 6.22 -18.12 10.90
C LEU A 271 7.65 -17.70 10.58
N TYR A 272 7.79 -16.74 9.66
CA TYR A 272 9.07 -16.21 9.19
C TYR A 272 9.06 -14.68 9.16
N PRO A 273 9.89 -13.99 9.95
CA PRO A 273 10.78 -14.56 10.97
C PRO A 273 9.99 -15.26 12.08
N GLY A 274 10.65 -16.19 12.79
CA GLY A 274 10.07 -16.84 13.96
C GLY A 274 9.85 -15.85 15.11
N GLN A 275 9.06 -16.21 16.11
CA GLN A 275 8.66 -15.29 17.19
C GLN A 275 9.85 -14.62 17.90
N ALA A 276 10.90 -15.37 18.22
CA ALA A 276 12.06 -14.83 18.92
C ALA A 276 12.77 -13.75 18.09
N GLU A 277 12.96 -14.01 16.80
CA GLU A 277 13.57 -13.05 15.89
C GLU A 277 12.66 -11.84 15.67
N LEU A 278 11.35 -12.03 15.51
CA LEU A 278 10.39 -10.91 15.40
C LEU A 278 10.41 -10.02 16.66
N ASN A 279 10.50 -10.63 17.85
CA ASN A 279 10.63 -9.93 19.12
C ASN A 279 11.90 -9.08 19.17
N GLU A 280 13.04 -9.63 18.75
CA GLU A 280 14.32 -8.92 18.70
C GLU A 280 14.30 -7.77 17.68
N GLN A 281 13.73 -8.00 16.49
CA GLN A 281 13.55 -6.97 15.48
C GLN A 281 12.67 -5.82 16.00
N ALA A 282 11.53 -6.13 16.62
CA ALA A 282 10.63 -5.13 17.19
C ALA A 282 11.29 -4.36 18.34
N LEU A 283 11.99 -5.07 19.23
CA LEU A 283 12.75 -4.44 20.32
C LEU A 283 13.84 -3.51 19.80
N LYS A 284 14.59 -3.92 18.76
CA LYS A 284 15.65 -3.12 18.16
C LYS A 284 15.10 -1.79 17.62
N ALA A 285 14.05 -1.84 16.81
CA ALA A 285 13.40 -0.63 16.28
C ALA A 285 12.79 0.23 17.41
N HIS A 286 12.15 -0.40 18.38
CA HIS A 286 11.60 0.28 19.55
C HIS A 286 12.70 1.01 20.32
N VAL A 287 13.78 0.34 20.73
CA VAL A 287 14.87 0.94 21.52
C VAL A 287 15.58 2.07 20.77
N ALA A 288 15.62 2.01 19.43
CA ALA A 288 16.10 3.07 18.56
C ALA A 288 15.18 4.31 18.48
N GLY A 289 14.04 4.31 19.16
CA GLY A 289 13.10 5.43 19.24
C GLY A 289 12.04 5.44 18.13
N PHE A 290 11.99 4.41 17.28
CA PHE A 290 11.02 4.34 16.19
C PHE A 290 9.67 3.79 16.66
N GLN A 291 8.62 4.14 15.91
CA GLN A 291 7.39 3.37 15.83
C GLN A 291 7.67 2.07 15.05
N VAL A 292 7.07 0.96 15.46
CA VAL A 292 7.18 -0.33 14.77
C VAL A 292 5.90 -0.57 13.96
N ALA A 293 6.01 -1.02 12.72
CA ALA A 293 4.90 -1.40 11.86
C ALA A 293 5.12 -2.83 11.33
N ILE A 294 4.26 -3.78 11.75
CA ILE A 294 4.42 -5.21 11.47
C ILE A 294 3.34 -5.66 10.49
N HIS A 295 3.73 -6.19 9.33
CA HIS A 295 2.80 -6.92 8.45
C HIS A 295 2.34 -8.21 9.13
N ALA A 296 1.02 -8.34 9.33
CA ALA A 296 0.39 -9.56 9.85
C ALA A 296 -1.06 -9.68 9.35
N THR A 297 -1.33 -10.73 8.60
CA THR A 297 -2.62 -10.95 7.92
C THR A 297 -3.48 -11.97 8.68
N GLU A 298 -2.95 -13.15 8.97
CA GLU A 298 -3.68 -14.27 9.56
C GLU A 298 -3.58 -14.30 11.09
N GLU A 299 -4.48 -15.04 11.75
CA GLU A 299 -4.59 -15.09 13.21
C GLU A 299 -3.25 -15.37 13.92
N ARG A 300 -2.46 -16.34 13.41
CA ARG A 300 -1.15 -16.69 13.98
C ARG A 300 -0.15 -15.55 13.83
N SER A 301 -0.07 -14.94 12.64
CA SER A 301 0.79 -13.77 12.41
C SER A 301 0.36 -12.55 13.26
N VAL A 302 -0.94 -12.31 13.43
CA VAL A 302 -1.45 -11.20 14.26
C VAL A 302 -1.11 -11.45 15.73
N ALA A 303 -1.29 -12.69 16.22
CA ALA A 303 -0.86 -13.07 17.56
C ALA A 303 0.63 -12.81 17.77
N ALA A 304 1.48 -13.21 16.82
CA ALA A 304 2.91 -13.02 16.90
C ALA A 304 3.33 -11.55 16.85
N ALA A 305 2.69 -10.72 16.01
CA ALA A 305 2.90 -9.28 15.98
C ALA A 305 2.54 -8.62 17.33
N THR A 306 1.42 -9.01 17.95
CA THR A 306 1.05 -8.51 19.27
C THR A 306 2.04 -8.95 20.36
N ASP A 307 2.58 -10.16 20.29
CA ASP A 307 3.64 -10.62 21.21
C ASP A 307 4.94 -9.85 21.05
N ALA A 308 5.33 -9.52 19.81
CA ALA A 308 6.53 -8.72 19.54
C ALA A 308 6.40 -7.28 20.05
N ILE A 309 5.23 -6.66 19.88
CA ILE A 309 4.92 -5.34 20.46
C ILE A 309 4.95 -5.41 21.99
N ALA A 310 4.31 -6.41 22.59
CA ALA A 310 4.29 -6.60 24.03
C ALA A 310 5.72 -6.78 24.59
N TYR A 311 6.54 -7.61 23.94
CA TYR A 311 7.92 -7.85 24.30
C TYR A 311 8.75 -6.56 24.31
N ALA A 312 8.64 -5.75 23.25
CA ALA A 312 9.32 -4.46 23.16
C ALA A 312 8.91 -3.49 24.28
N LEU A 313 7.60 -3.40 24.58
CA LEU A 313 7.05 -2.53 25.62
C LEU A 313 7.36 -3.00 27.04
N GLN A 314 7.44 -4.31 27.27
CA GLN A 314 7.86 -4.87 28.55
C GLN A 314 9.34 -4.56 28.83
N ALA A 315 10.19 -4.70 27.81
CA ALA A 315 11.61 -4.39 27.93
C ALA A 315 11.87 -2.89 28.08
N ARG A 316 11.11 -2.04 27.38
CA ARG A 316 11.22 -0.58 27.47
C ARG A 316 9.84 0.09 27.34
N PRO A 317 9.16 0.41 28.45
CA PRO A 317 7.83 1.01 28.41
C PRO A 317 7.79 2.35 27.67
N ARG A 318 6.78 2.53 26.81
CA ARG A 318 6.48 3.80 26.13
C ARG A 318 4.97 3.93 25.97
N SER A 319 4.38 4.95 26.58
CA SER A 319 2.92 5.14 26.58
C SER A 319 2.39 5.56 25.20
N ASP A 320 2.98 6.56 24.56
CA ASP A 320 2.58 7.00 23.21
C ASP A 320 3.44 6.34 22.12
N HIS A 321 3.42 5.01 22.07
CA HIS A 321 4.23 4.23 21.12
C HIS A 321 3.56 4.03 19.76
N ARG A 322 2.22 3.95 19.74
CA ARG A 322 1.35 3.75 18.57
C ARG A 322 1.85 2.68 17.61
N HIS A 323 2.47 1.61 18.11
CA HIS A 323 2.98 0.53 17.26
C HIS A 323 1.84 -0.07 16.46
N ARG A 324 2.13 -0.44 15.22
CA ARG A 324 1.14 -0.76 14.21
C ARG A 324 1.16 -2.23 13.85
N VAL A 325 -0.04 -2.78 13.69
CA VAL A 325 -0.26 -4.03 12.96
C VAL A 325 -0.88 -3.68 11.62
N GLU A 326 -0.16 -3.97 10.55
CA GLU A 326 -0.60 -3.74 9.18
C GLU A 326 -1.46 -4.92 8.70
N HIS A 327 -2.47 -4.61 7.91
CA HIS A 327 -3.52 -5.51 7.42
C HIS A 327 -4.46 -5.97 8.53
N CYS A 328 -3.97 -6.77 9.46
CA CYS A 328 -4.75 -7.40 10.52
C CYS A 328 -5.99 -8.08 9.93
N SER A 329 -5.79 -8.89 8.88
CA SER A 329 -6.87 -9.42 8.05
C SER A 329 -7.79 -10.33 8.82
N VAL A 330 -7.29 -11.23 9.66
CA VAL A 330 -8.10 -12.09 10.54
C VAL A 330 -7.75 -11.76 11.99
N CYS A 331 -8.70 -11.17 12.72
CA CYS A 331 -8.48 -10.73 14.10
C CYS A 331 -9.68 -11.10 15.00
N PRO A 332 -9.70 -12.31 15.58
CA PRO A 332 -10.72 -12.72 16.53
C PRO A 332 -10.71 -11.87 17.83
N PRO A 333 -11.79 -11.90 18.64
CA PRO A 333 -11.99 -10.99 19.77
C PRO A 333 -10.85 -10.99 20.82
N TYR A 334 -10.20 -12.12 21.05
CA TYR A 334 -9.11 -12.19 22.03
C TYR A 334 -7.87 -11.40 21.56
N LEU A 335 -7.60 -11.36 20.24
CA LEU A 335 -6.55 -10.51 19.67
C LEU A 335 -6.94 -9.04 19.66
N GLN A 336 -8.23 -8.72 19.41
CA GLN A 336 -8.73 -7.35 19.52
C GLN A 336 -8.55 -6.79 20.94
N ALA A 337 -8.87 -7.59 21.96
CA ALA A 337 -8.63 -7.22 23.36
C ALA A 337 -7.15 -6.99 23.66
N LYS A 338 -6.26 -7.84 23.13
CA LYS A 338 -4.81 -7.68 23.28
C LYS A 338 -4.28 -6.42 22.59
N LEU A 339 -4.76 -6.12 21.38
CA LEU A 339 -4.41 -4.89 20.65
C LEU A 339 -4.83 -3.65 21.43
N ARG A 340 -6.04 -3.64 21.99
CA ARG A 340 -6.55 -2.57 22.86
C ARG A 340 -5.65 -2.39 24.08
N ASP A 341 -5.37 -3.47 24.81
CA ASP A 341 -4.60 -3.41 26.05
C ASP A 341 -3.16 -2.95 25.82
N LEU A 342 -2.60 -3.27 24.64
CA LEU A 342 -1.30 -2.78 24.21
C LEU A 342 -1.32 -1.31 23.75
N GLY A 343 -2.46 -0.73 23.41
CA GLY A 343 -2.52 0.59 22.73
C GLY A 343 -1.99 0.54 21.29
N ALA A 344 -2.02 -0.62 20.64
CA ALA A 344 -1.58 -0.80 19.27
C ALA A 344 -2.60 -0.20 18.27
N VAL A 345 -2.10 0.27 17.14
CA VAL A 345 -2.90 0.81 16.03
C VAL A 345 -3.03 -0.25 14.95
N VAL A 346 -4.22 -0.41 14.37
CA VAL A 346 -4.42 -1.24 13.18
C VAL A 346 -4.50 -0.37 11.95
N VAL A 347 -3.75 -0.74 10.91
CA VAL A 347 -3.86 -0.13 9.58
C VAL A 347 -4.28 -1.19 8.58
N THR A 348 -5.51 -1.09 8.08
CA THR A 348 -6.15 -2.13 7.27
C THR A 348 -6.52 -1.64 5.86
N GLN A 349 -6.96 -2.53 4.98
CA GLN A 349 -7.23 -2.22 3.57
C GLN A 349 -8.65 -2.64 3.17
N PRO A 350 -9.68 -1.82 3.45
CA PRO A 350 -11.07 -2.18 3.15
C PRO A 350 -11.28 -2.52 1.67
N GLY A 351 -10.54 -1.85 0.77
CA GLY A 351 -10.61 -2.08 -0.67
C GLY A 351 -10.33 -3.52 -1.08
N PHE A 352 -9.57 -4.30 -0.30
CA PHE A 352 -9.35 -5.72 -0.59
C PHE A 352 -10.65 -6.53 -0.65
N LEU A 353 -11.67 -6.16 0.12
CA LEU A 353 -13.00 -6.78 0.04
C LEU A 353 -13.61 -6.57 -1.35
N TYR A 354 -13.47 -5.39 -1.93
CA TYR A 354 -14.00 -5.11 -3.27
C TYR A 354 -13.32 -5.97 -4.35
N TYR A 355 -11.99 -6.10 -4.29
CA TYR A 355 -11.21 -6.78 -5.33
C TYR A 355 -11.07 -8.30 -5.14
N SER A 356 -11.26 -8.80 -3.91
CA SER A 356 -10.94 -10.19 -3.53
C SER A 356 -12.03 -10.91 -2.74
N ALA A 357 -13.27 -10.39 -2.65
CA ALA A 357 -14.36 -11.04 -1.92
C ALA A 357 -14.53 -12.53 -2.28
N ASP A 358 -14.57 -12.85 -3.58
CA ASP A 358 -14.75 -14.22 -4.07
C ASP A 358 -13.63 -15.15 -3.56
N ARG A 359 -12.37 -14.67 -3.62
CA ARG A 359 -11.20 -15.40 -3.11
C ARG A 359 -11.27 -15.61 -1.60
N TYR A 360 -11.74 -14.62 -0.84
CA TYR A 360 -11.84 -14.74 0.61
C TYR A 360 -12.93 -15.72 1.02
N ILE A 361 -14.09 -15.69 0.36
CA ILE A 361 -15.19 -16.66 0.62
C ILE A 361 -14.72 -18.09 0.35
N ASP A 362 -13.92 -18.29 -0.70
CA ASP A 362 -13.40 -19.60 -1.08
C ASP A 362 -12.28 -20.11 -0.16
N ARG A 363 -11.34 -19.24 0.24
CA ARG A 363 -10.09 -19.66 0.88
C ARG A 363 -10.01 -19.41 2.39
N VAL A 364 -10.79 -18.48 2.94
CA VAL A 364 -10.75 -18.20 4.39
C VAL A 364 -11.67 -19.21 5.09
N PRO A 365 -11.19 -19.91 6.14
CA PRO A 365 -12.01 -20.84 6.91
C PRO A 365 -13.30 -20.18 7.40
N ALA A 366 -14.40 -20.94 7.40
CA ALA A 366 -15.72 -20.41 7.71
C ALA A 366 -15.80 -19.79 9.11
N GLU A 367 -15.06 -20.34 10.07
CA GLU A 367 -14.91 -19.86 11.43
C GLU A 367 -14.15 -18.53 11.54
N SER A 368 -13.28 -18.23 10.56
CA SER A 368 -12.46 -17.02 10.49
C SER A 368 -13.14 -15.89 9.71
N LEU A 369 -14.09 -16.22 8.82
CA LEU A 369 -14.81 -15.24 8.01
C LEU A 369 -15.46 -14.10 8.82
N PRO A 370 -16.11 -14.32 9.97
CA PRO A 370 -16.68 -13.22 10.79
C PRO A 370 -15.63 -12.21 11.29
N TRP A 371 -14.37 -12.63 11.32
CA TRP A 371 -13.22 -11.88 11.79
C TRP A 371 -12.34 -11.35 10.67
N LEU A 372 -12.78 -11.50 9.41
CA LEU A 372 -12.07 -10.99 8.23
C LEU A 372 -12.29 -9.48 8.05
N TYR A 373 -11.19 -8.72 8.13
CA TYR A 373 -11.12 -7.27 8.18
C TYR A 373 -12.13 -6.69 9.19
N PRO A 374 -11.98 -6.98 10.51
CA PRO A 374 -13.03 -6.81 11.49
C PRO A 374 -13.10 -5.36 12.02
N MET A 375 -13.23 -4.41 11.09
CA MET A 375 -13.12 -2.97 11.32
C MET A 375 -14.07 -2.45 12.40
N ARG A 376 -15.35 -2.87 12.36
CA ARG A 376 -16.35 -2.42 13.33
C ARG A 376 -16.01 -2.89 14.74
N SER A 377 -15.73 -4.19 14.88
CA SER A 377 -15.42 -4.76 16.20
C SER A 377 -14.10 -4.25 16.78
N LEU A 378 -13.09 -3.97 15.94
CA LEU A 378 -11.87 -3.28 16.38
C LEU A 378 -12.16 -1.89 16.97
N LEU A 379 -12.98 -1.08 16.28
CA LEU A 379 -13.38 0.24 16.79
C LEU A 379 -14.21 0.13 18.08
N ASP A 380 -15.16 -0.81 18.14
CA ASP A 380 -15.98 -1.05 19.34
C ASP A 380 -15.15 -1.53 20.53
N ALA A 381 -14.06 -2.27 20.27
CA ALA A 381 -13.09 -2.67 21.28
C ALA A 381 -12.15 -1.52 21.70
N GLY A 382 -12.21 -0.35 21.05
CA GLY A 382 -11.35 0.80 21.34
C GLY A 382 -9.96 0.72 20.72
N VAL A 383 -9.76 -0.12 19.69
CA VAL A 383 -8.51 -0.20 18.93
C VAL A 383 -8.48 0.93 17.89
N PRO A 384 -7.47 1.82 17.89
CA PRO A 384 -7.32 2.81 16.83
C PRO A 384 -7.17 2.17 15.46
N LEU A 385 -7.96 2.64 14.48
CA LEU A 385 -8.05 2.06 13.14
C LEU A 385 -7.84 3.12 12.06
N ALA A 386 -6.91 2.85 11.13
CA ALA A 386 -6.75 3.59 9.88
C ALA A 386 -6.94 2.67 8.66
N ALA A 387 -7.24 3.27 7.52
CA ALA A 387 -7.50 2.55 6.27
C ALA A 387 -6.62 3.08 5.14
N GLY A 388 -6.04 2.16 4.35
CA GLY A 388 -5.21 2.46 3.18
C GLY A 388 -5.48 1.51 2.02
N SER A 389 -4.69 1.62 0.96
CA SER A 389 -4.85 0.80 -0.25
C SER A 389 -3.89 -0.37 -0.34
N ASP A 390 -2.68 -0.27 0.20
CA ASP A 390 -1.58 -1.18 -0.13
C ASP A 390 -1.27 -1.18 -1.65
N CYS A 391 -1.34 -0.01 -2.27
CA CYS A 391 -0.97 0.17 -3.68
C CYS A 391 0.47 -0.31 -3.95
N PRO A 392 0.75 -1.11 -4.99
CA PRO A 392 -0.12 -1.37 -6.15
C PRO A 392 -1.01 -2.62 -6.08
N ILE A 393 -1.11 -3.31 -4.94
CA ILE A 393 -1.94 -4.52 -4.81
C ILE A 393 -3.38 -4.23 -5.23
N ILE A 394 -3.91 -3.08 -4.79
CA ILE A 394 -5.11 -2.47 -5.34
C ILE A 394 -4.86 -0.97 -5.61
N PRO A 395 -5.67 -0.32 -6.47
CA PRO A 395 -5.53 1.10 -6.74
C PRO A 395 -5.69 1.98 -5.47
N PRO A 396 -4.92 3.08 -5.35
CA PRO A 396 -5.02 4.02 -4.25
C PRO A 396 -6.24 4.94 -4.41
N ASP A 397 -7.44 4.36 -4.23
CA ASP A 397 -8.74 5.03 -4.34
C ASP A 397 -9.46 5.05 -2.97
N PRO A 398 -9.35 6.16 -2.20
CA PRO A 398 -9.99 6.28 -0.88
C PRO A 398 -11.53 6.19 -0.93
N LEU A 399 -12.18 6.67 -2.00
CA LEU A 399 -13.64 6.59 -2.11
C LEU A 399 -14.11 5.15 -2.29
N LEU A 400 -13.34 4.36 -3.06
CA LEU A 400 -13.58 2.93 -3.16
C LEU A 400 -13.29 2.20 -1.84
N GLY A 401 -12.26 2.62 -1.10
CA GLY A 401 -11.99 2.14 0.26
C GLY A 401 -13.14 2.43 1.22
N ILE A 402 -13.69 3.65 1.19
CA ILE A 402 -14.87 4.05 1.97
C ILE A 402 -16.08 3.21 1.56
N PHE A 403 -16.36 3.05 0.27
CA PHE A 403 -17.42 2.16 -0.22
C PHE A 403 -17.27 0.75 0.35
N ALA A 404 -16.08 0.15 0.25
CA ALA A 404 -15.85 -1.22 0.68
C ALA A 404 -16.01 -1.38 2.21
N ALA A 405 -15.63 -0.37 3.00
CA ALA A 405 -15.83 -0.36 4.44
C ALA A 405 -17.32 -0.29 4.86
N LEU A 406 -18.15 0.39 4.07
CA LEU A 406 -19.58 0.59 4.35
C LEU A 406 -20.46 -0.53 3.78
N ALA A 407 -20.16 -0.97 2.57
CA ALA A 407 -20.96 -1.95 1.85
C ALA A 407 -20.52 -3.40 2.15
N ARG A 408 -19.22 -3.61 2.45
CA ARG A 408 -18.59 -4.94 2.57
C ARG A 408 -18.82 -5.82 1.33
N GLN A 409 -19.01 -5.18 0.17
CA GLN A 409 -19.43 -5.80 -1.08
C GLN A 409 -18.28 -5.89 -2.08
N GLY A 410 -18.05 -7.10 -2.59
CA GLY A 410 -17.14 -7.41 -3.68
C GLY A 410 -17.59 -6.87 -5.03
N ARG A 411 -16.69 -6.86 -6.02
CA ARG A 411 -16.97 -6.44 -7.40
C ARG A 411 -18.07 -7.27 -8.07
N THR A 412 -18.18 -8.56 -7.73
CA THR A 412 -19.22 -9.49 -8.21
C THR A 412 -20.55 -9.34 -7.47
N GLY A 413 -20.61 -8.48 -6.45
CA GLY A 413 -21.78 -8.25 -5.62
C GLY A 413 -21.84 -9.11 -4.36
N LEU A 414 -20.92 -10.06 -4.18
CA LEU A 414 -20.81 -10.89 -2.97
C LEU A 414 -20.54 -10.04 -1.72
N ILE A 415 -21.16 -10.41 -0.60
CA ILE A 415 -20.99 -9.71 0.68
C ILE A 415 -20.18 -10.59 1.62
N VAL A 416 -19.19 -10.01 2.30
CA VAL A 416 -18.30 -10.73 3.23
C VAL A 416 -18.34 -10.07 4.59
N SER A 417 -18.52 -10.82 5.68
CA SER A 417 -18.55 -10.34 7.10
C SER A 417 -19.34 -9.03 7.27
N VAL A 418 -20.63 -9.08 6.98
CA VAL A 418 -21.54 -7.93 6.90
C VAL A 418 -21.67 -7.17 8.21
N GLU A 419 -21.46 -7.85 9.33
CA GLU A 419 -21.43 -7.31 10.69
C GLU A 419 -20.25 -6.37 10.95
N GLN A 420 -19.22 -6.40 10.09
CA GLN A 420 -18.00 -5.57 10.22
C GLN A 420 -18.09 -4.23 9.47
N LYS A 421 -19.29 -3.82 9.04
CA LYS A 421 -19.52 -2.54 8.37
C LYS A 421 -19.17 -1.35 9.27
N LEU A 422 -18.49 -0.37 8.70
CA LEU A 422 -18.30 0.92 9.35
C LEU A 422 -19.52 1.83 9.16
N MET A 423 -19.61 2.87 9.99
CA MET A 423 -20.49 4.01 9.72
C MET A 423 -19.79 5.01 8.79
N PRO A 424 -20.51 5.84 8.00
CA PRO A 424 -19.89 6.80 7.07
C PRO A 424 -18.83 7.70 7.72
N GLY A 425 -19.11 8.21 8.92
CA GLY A 425 -18.17 9.03 9.68
C GLY A 425 -16.89 8.29 10.06
N ASP A 426 -17.00 7.03 10.46
CA ASP A 426 -15.84 6.19 10.82
C ASP A 426 -14.99 5.86 9.60
N ALA A 427 -15.63 5.54 8.47
CA ALA A 427 -14.94 5.27 7.21
C ALA A 427 -14.18 6.50 6.70
N LEU A 428 -14.77 7.71 6.76
CA LEU A 428 -14.08 8.95 6.39
C LEU A 428 -12.91 9.25 7.35
N ARG A 429 -13.10 9.06 8.66
CA ARG A 429 -12.03 9.24 9.66
C ARG A 429 -10.86 8.29 9.44
N ALA A 430 -11.14 7.03 9.10
CA ALA A 430 -10.13 6.01 8.82
C ALA A 430 -9.17 6.41 7.69
N HIS A 431 -9.65 7.15 6.69
CA HIS A 431 -8.88 7.66 5.54
C HIS A 431 -8.37 9.10 5.72
N THR A 432 -8.58 9.72 6.90
CA THR A 432 -8.18 11.11 7.18
C THR A 432 -7.52 11.23 8.55
N ILE A 433 -8.25 11.62 9.61
CA ILE A 433 -7.67 11.92 10.91
C ILE A 433 -7.09 10.68 11.61
N SER A 434 -7.69 9.50 11.43
CA SER A 434 -7.15 8.28 12.04
C SER A 434 -5.89 7.81 11.33
N ALA A 435 -5.81 7.95 10.00
CA ALA A 435 -4.58 7.73 9.25
C ALA A 435 -3.49 8.74 9.65
N ALA A 436 -3.85 10.01 9.88
CA ALA A 436 -2.91 10.99 10.41
C ALA A 436 -2.42 10.59 11.82
N TYR A 437 -3.32 10.12 12.69
CA TYR A 437 -2.98 9.65 14.03
C TYR A 437 -2.02 8.46 14.01
N ALA A 438 -2.21 7.52 13.08
CA ALA A 438 -1.38 6.33 12.91
C ALA A 438 0.10 6.66 12.60
N SER A 439 0.41 7.89 12.15
CA SER A 439 1.78 8.34 11.86
C SER A 439 2.21 9.60 12.59
N PHE A 440 1.55 9.93 13.71
CA PHE A 440 1.86 11.13 14.50
C PHE A 440 1.75 12.43 13.67
N SER A 441 0.84 12.45 12.70
CA SER A 441 0.58 13.56 11.79
C SER A 441 -0.62 14.41 12.18
N GLU A 442 -1.43 13.97 13.14
CA GLU A 442 -2.74 14.54 13.46
C GLU A 442 -2.67 16.00 13.94
N ALA A 443 -1.51 16.46 14.42
CA ALA A 443 -1.31 17.87 14.75
C ALA A 443 -1.34 18.77 13.51
N ALA A 444 -0.93 18.27 12.35
CA ALA A 444 -0.81 19.04 11.11
C ALA A 444 -1.79 18.62 10.02
N LEU A 445 -2.25 17.36 10.00
CA LEU A 445 -3.04 16.75 8.93
C LEU A 445 -4.37 16.17 9.44
N GLY A 446 -5.16 15.64 8.50
CA GLY A 446 -6.30 14.76 8.77
C GLY A 446 -7.60 15.44 9.19
N SER A 447 -7.60 16.75 9.47
CA SER A 447 -8.84 17.52 9.67
C SER A 447 -8.71 18.94 9.13
N LEU A 448 -9.85 19.52 8.74
CA LEU A 448 -9.93 20.93 8.40
C LEU A 448 -10.15 21.72 9.68
N SER A 449 -9.08 22.25 10.27
CA SER A 449 -9.13 23.00 11.53
C SER A 449 -8.06 24.09 11.54
N PRO A 450 -8.31 25.27 12.15
CA PRO A 450 -7.30 26.34 12.20
C PRO A 450 -5.94 25.87 12.70
N GLY A 451 -4.87 26.33 12.07
CA GLY A 451 -3.48 25.96 12.36
C GLY A 451 -2.96 24.72 11.62
N LYS A 452 -3.84 23.84 11.15
CA LYS A 452 -3.45 22.67 10.34
C LYS A 452 -3.11 23.06 8.91
N LEU A 453 -2.40 22.16 8.22
CA LEU A 453 -2.12 22.29 6.79
C LEU A 453 -3.43 22.25 6.00
N ALA A 454 -3.51 23.11 4.99
CA ALA A 454 -4.67 23.26 4.13
C ALA A 454 -4.68 22.19 3.02
N ASP A 455 -4.66 20.93 3.43
CA ASP A 455 -4.81 19.77 2.57
C ASP A 455 -6.29 19.36 2.56
N ALA A 456 -6.92 19.42 1.39
CA ALA A 456 -8.36 19.25 1.24
C ALA A 456 -8.72 18.61 -0.10
N VAL A 457 -9.87 17.95 -0.14
CA VAL A 457 -10.46 17.40 -1.36
C VAL A 457 -11.83 18.02 -1.57
N ILE A 458 -12.13 18.45 -2.80
CA ILE A 458 -13.46 18.86 -3.22
C ILE A 458 -14.11 17.67 -3.93
N LEU A 459 -15.26 17.23 -3.44
CA LEU A 459 -16.00 16.06 -3.91
C LEU A 459 -17.31 16.46 -4.58
N SER A 460 -17.72 15.68 -5.57
CA SER A 460 -18.96 15.94 -6.31
C SER A 460 -20.23 15.79 -5.46
N ALA A 461 -20.20 14.99 -4.39
CA ALA A 461 -21.26 14.80 -3.40
C ALA A 461 -20.69 14.51 -2.00
N ASP A 462 -21.54 14.51 -0.98
CA ASP A 462 -21.17 14.25 0.42
C ASP A 462 -21.09 12.74 0.72
N PRO A 463 -19.89 12.17 0.99
CA PRO A 463 -19.74 10.77 1.32
C PRO A 463 -20.32 10.37 2.68
N LEU A 464 -20.69 11.34 3.54
CA LEU A 464 -21.35 11.08 4.82
C LEU A 464 -22.86 10.91 4.69
N ALA A 465 -23.45 11.46 3.63
CA ALA A 465 -24.89 11.44 3.38
C ALA A 465 -25.30 10.50 2.25
N ALA A 466 -24.39 10.22 1.31
CA ALA A 466 -24.66 9.34 0.17
C ALA A 466 -24.95 7.89 0.61
N PRO A 467 -25.94 7.22 0.00
CA PRO A 467 -26.08 5.77 0.10
C PRO A 467 -24.78 5.05 -0.30
N PRO A 468 -24.42 3.91 0.32
CA PRO A 468 -23.16 3.22 0.02
C PRO A 468 -22.94 2.97 -1.47
N GLU A 469 -23.96 2.52 -2.20
CA GLU A 469 -23.92 2.26 -3.64
C GLU A 469 -23.56 3.49 -4.49
N GLU A 470 -23.91 4.70 -4.03
CA GLU A 470 -23.62 5.96 -4.72
C GLU A 470 -22.20 6.48 -4.44
N ILE A 471 -21.52 6.00 -3.40
CA ILE A 471 -20.18 6.46 -3.03
C ILE A 471 -19.17 6.22 -4.15
N LYS A 472 -19.31 5.12 -4.91
CA LYS A 472 -18.45 4.82 -6.07
C LYS A 472 -18.62 5.82 -7.22
N ALA A 473 -19.73 6.54 -7.28
CA ALA A 473 -20.00 7.55 -8.29
C ALA A 473 -19.52 8.95 -7.86
N ILE A 474 -19.13 9.13 -6.59
CA ILE A 474 -18.52 10.38 -6.13
C ILE A 474 -17.18 10.55 -6.83
N THR A 475 -16.95 11.73 -7.39
CA THR A 475 -15.72 12.09 -8.09
C THR A 475 -15.00 13.16 -7.29
N VAL A 476 -13.67 13.15 -7.39
CA VAL A 476 -12.85 14.25 -6.93
C VAL A 476 -12.91 15.35 -7.99
N GLU A 477 -13.32 16.54 -7.59
CA GLU A 477 -13.43 17.73 -8.44
C GLU A 477 -12.15 18.59 -8.36
N ALA A 478 -11.48 18.57 -7.20
CA ALA A 478 -10.16 19.18 -7.02
C ALA A 478 -9.43 18.61 -5.81
N THR A 479 -8.10 18.63 -5.89
CA THR A 479 -7.21 18.28 -4.78
C THR A 479 -6.37 19.48 -4.41
N VAL A 480 -6.35 19.79 -3.13
CA VAL A 480 -5.66 20.95 -2.55
C VAL A 480 -4.57 20.45 -1.60
N LEU A 481 -3.34 20.94 -1.79
CA LEU A 481 -2.20 20.65 -0.93
C LEU A 481 -1.57 21.97 -0.50
N GLY A 482 -1.49 22.21 0.81
CA GLY A 482 -0.97 23.46 1.37
C GLY A 482 -1.70 24.69 0.83
N GLY A 483 -3.03 24.61 0.64
CA GLY A 483 -3.85 25.71 0.11
C GLY A 483 -3.70 25.97 -1.39
N ARG A 484 -2.86 25.20 -2.10
CA ARG A 484 -2.75 25.26 -3.56
C ARG A 484 -3.57 24.15 -4.19
N VAL A 485 -4.38 24.50 -5.19
CA VAL A 485 -5.03 23.50 -6.04
C VAL A 485 -3.94 22.84 -6.90
N VAL A 486 -3.67 21.56 -6.63
CA VAL A 486 -2.63 20.77 -7.31
C VAL A 486 -3.20 19.88 -8.41
N TRP A 487 -4.51 19.63 -8.40
CA TRP A 487 -5.22 18.90 -9.43
C TRP A 487 -6.68 19.38 -9.53
N ARG A 488 -7.26 19.30 -10.73
CA ARG A 488 -8.66 19.58 -11.00
C ARG A 488 -9.23 18.47 -11.89
N GLY A 489 -10.44 18.04 -11.58
CA GLY A 489 -11.23 17.19 -12.47
C GLY A 489 -11.60 17.96 -13.73
N ASN A 490 -11.77 17.22 -14.82
CA ASN A 490 -12.25 17.75 -16.09
C ASN A 490 -13.76 17.96 -16.08
#